data_AF-A0A1F2TXR9-F1
#
_entry.id   AF-A0A1F2TXR9-F1
#
_cell.length_a   1.000
_cell.length_b   1.000
_cell.length_c   1.000
_cell.angle_alpha   90.00
_cell.angle_beta   90.00
_cell.angle_gamma   90.00
#
_symmetry.space_group_name_H-M   'P 1'
#
loop_
_entity.id
_entity.type
_entity.pdbx_description
1 polymer ?
#
loop_
_entity_poly.entity_id
_entity_poly.type
_entity_poly.pdbx_seq_one_letter_code
_entity_poly.pdbx_strand_id
1 'polypeptide(L)'
;MYRNCEDPWGQSVEVSRSPLNRIITSRIAQLPERRVLDLGCGNGDSSELFRTEGNAEVLGVEISPTAVANAKARYPLCKFEVASATEVARFADMRPTAICMSGLTWCILDGFRELLASIEKRFPGALLFHTLTFYGPGMQKYGTEYFTSLDELLPYFSPMTIEETFVHRVYPTDGSCNTLVVARV
;
A
#
# COMPACT_ATOMS: atom_id res chain seq x y z
N MET A 1 -5.24 -12.84 -12.69
CA MET A 1 -5.15 -11.49 -13.29
C MET A 1 -3.81 -11.29 -14.00
N TYR A 2 -2.69 -11.22 -13.28
CA TYR A 2 -1.33 -11.02 -13.86
C TYR A 2 -0.84 -12.06 -14.87
N ARG A 3 -1.45 -13.26 -14.92
CA ARG A 3 -1.13 -14.27 -15.96
C ARG A 3 -1.59 -13.87 -17.36
N ASN A 4 -2.62 -13.03 -17.45
CA ASN A 4 -3.31 -12.71 -18.71
C ASN A 4 -3.14 -11.24 -19.12
N CYS A 5 -2.58 -10.41 -18.24
CA CYS A 5 -2.35 -8.99 -18.45
C CYS A 5 -1.11 -8.61 -17.64
N GLU A 6 -0.11 -8.00 -18.29
CA GLU A 6 1.15 -7.64 -17.64
C GLU A 6 0.97 -6.59 -16.54
N ASP A 7 0.12 -5.59 -16.76
CA ASP A 7 -0.20 -4.52 -15.82
C ASP A 7 -1.73 -4.36 -15.67
N PRO A 8 -2.39 -5.23 -14.91
CA PRO A 8 -3.85 -5.24 -14.79
C PRO A 8 -4.41 -4.04 -14.01
N TRP A 9 -3.55 -3.30 -13.31
CA TRP A 9 -3.95 -2.16 -12.48
C TRP A 9 -3.43 -0.82 -13.02
N GLY A 10 -2.68 -0.81 -14.14
CA GLY A 10 -2.04 0.39 -14.67
C GLY A 10 -0.98 0.99 -13.73
N GLN A 11 -0.41 0.17 -12.83
CA GLN A 11 0.46 0.62 -11.74
C GLN A 11 1.74 1.30 -12.25
N SER A 12 2.25 0.91 -13.42
CA SER A 12 3.46 1.50 -14.00
C SER A 12 3.32 3.00 -14.29
N VAL A 13 2.13 3.43 -14.72
CA VAL A 13 1.83 4.83 -15.03
C VAL A 13 1.38 5.58 -13.77
N GLU A 14 0.57 4.94 -12.93
CA GLU A 14 0.03 5.58 -11.72
C GLU A 14 1.15 5.87 -10.70
N VAL A 15 2.05 4.93 -10.46
CA VAL A 15 3.08 5.07 -9.44
C VAL A 15 4.01 6.24 -9.71
N SER A 16 4.45 6.38 -10.96
CA SER A 16 5.38 7.44 -11.38
C SER A 16 4.77 8.86 -11.38
N ARG A 17 3.43 8.96 -11.42
CA ARG A 17 2.71 10.24 -11.52
C ARG A 17 1.96 10.63 -10.25
N SER A 18 1.82 9.72 -9.29
CA SER A 18 1.07 9.96 -8.07
C SER A 18 1.78 10.97 -7.16
N PRO A 19 1.18 12.14 -6.86
CA PRO A 19 1.75 13.07 -5.89
C PRO A 19 1.76 12.48 -4.47
N LEU A 20 0.87 11.51 -4.18
CA LEU A 20 0.85 10.81 -2.90
C LEU A 20 2.12 9.98 -2.70
N ASN A 21 2.63 9.35 -3.77
CA ASN A 21 3.87 8.60 -3.67
C ASN A 21 5.08 9.46 -3.33
N ARG A 22 5.10 10.73 -3.77
CA ARG A 22 6.15 11.69 -3.37
C ARG A 22 6.10 12.03 -1.88
N ILE A 23 4.90 12.10 -1.31
CA ILE A 23 4.71 12.29 0.14
C ILE A 23 5.24 11.05 0.87
N ILE A 24 4.90 9.86 0.40
CA ILE A 24 5.36 8.59 0.99
C ILE A 24 6.89 8.49 0.94
N THR A 25 7.52 8.68 -0.23
CA THR A 25 8.98 8.57 -0.38
C THR A 25 9.71 9.63 0.45
N SER A 26 9.21 10.87 0.48
CA SER A 26 9.76 11.94 1.33
C SER A 26 9.70 11.59 2.81
N ARG A 27 8.63 10.93 3.27
CA ARG A 27 8.51 10.48 4.66
C ARG A 27 9.39 9.29 4.97
N ILE A 28 9.44 8.30 4.08
CA ILE A 28 10.34 7.15 4.22
C ILE A 28 11.80 7.61 4.34
N ALA A 29 12.24 8.59 3.52
CA ALA A 29 13.60 9.12 3.57
C ALA A 29 13.97 9.76 4.93
N GLN A 30 12.98 10.18 5.72
CA GLN A 30 13.17 10.76 7.05
C GLN A 30 13.10 9.73 8.19
N LEU A 31 12.68 8.49 7.91
CA LEU A 31 12.59 7.45 8.92
C LEU A 31 13.96 6.87 9.29
N PRO A 32 14.13 6.41 10.54
CA PRO A 32 15.30 5.63 10.94
C PRO A 32 15.31 4.29 10.19
N GLU A 33 16.49 3.78 9.85
CA GLU A 33 16.75 2.51 9.15
C GLU A 33 16.10 2.33 7.76
N ARG A 34 15.04 3.09 7.44
CA ARG A 34 14.32 3.12 6.16
C ARG A 34 13.98 1.71 5.66
N ARG A 35 13.41 0.87 6.53
CA ARG A 35 13.01 -0.50 6.18
C ARG A 35 11.53 -0.52 5.87
N VAL A 36 11.20 -0.86 4.62
CA VAL A 36 9.85 -0.83 4.08
C VAL A 36 9.35 -2.25 3.83
N LEU A 37 8.20 -2.56 4.41
CA LEU A 37 7.39 -3.72 4.05
C LEU A 37 6.26 -3.27 3.13
N ASP A 38 6.31 -3.64 1.86
CA ASP A 38 5.34 -3.26 0.83
C ASP A 38 4.34 -4.41 0.61
N LEU A 39 3.15 -4.29 1.20
CA LEU A 39 2.12 -5.32 1.21
C LEU A 39 1.21 -5.20 -0.02
N GLY A 40 1.15 -6.27 -0.83
CA GLY A 40 0.45 -6.26 -2.11
C GLY A 40 1.22 -5.50 -3.18
N CYS A 41 2.53 -5.77 -3.30
CA CYS A 41 3.43 -4.96 -4.13
C CYS A 41 3.19 -5.09 -5.65
N GLY A 42 2.37 -6.05 -6.10
CA GLY A 42 2.11 -6.28 -7.52
C GLY A 42 3.40 -6.54 -8.30
N ASN A 43 3.61 -5.84 -9.42
CA ASN A 43 4.86 -5.90 -10.20
C ASN A 43 6.04 -5.12 -9.59
N GLY A 44 5.92 -4.54 -8.38
CA GLY A 44 7.03 -3.93 -7.65
C GLY A 44 7.38 -2.48 -8.00
N ASP A 45 6.55 -1.78 -8.80
CA ASP A 45 6.81 -0.39 -9.19
C ASP A 45 6.94 0.55 -7.96
N SER A 46 6.02 0.46 -6.99
CA SER A 46 6.10 1.22 -5.73
C SER A 46 7.32 0.80 -4.90
N SER A 47 7.61 -0.50 -4.83
CA SER A 47 8.77 -1.01 -4.11
C SER A 47 10.08 -0.40 -4.63
N GLU A 48 10.24 -0.31 -5.95
CA GLU A 48 11.41 0.32 -6.57
C GLU A 48 11.45 1.83 -6.28
N LEU A 49 10.31 2.51 -6.27
CA LEU A 49 10.22 3.92 -5.91
C LEU A 49 10.65 4.16 -4.46
N PHE A 50 10.20 3.33 -3.52
CA PHE A 50 10.62 3.39 -2.12
C PHE A 50 12.11 3.12 -1.97
N ARG A 51 12.66 2.16 -2.72
CA ARG A 51 14.10 1.85 -2.71
C ARG A 51 14.92 3.03 -3.24
N THR A 52 14.50 3.63 -4.34
CA THR A 52 15.27 4.69 -5.04
C THR A 52 15.07 6.06 -4.40
N GLU A 53 13.85 6.57 -4.35
CA GLU A 53 13.55 7.90 -3.83
C GLU A 53 13.48 7.93 -2.31
N GLY A 54 12.98 6.87 -1.68
CA GLY A 54 12.97 6.74 -0.23
C GLY A 54 14.31 6.30 0.36
N ASN A 55 15.26 5.88 -0.48
CA ASN A 55 16.54 5.28 -0.07
C ASN A 55 16.34 4.17 0.99
N ALA A 56 15.37 3.30 0.73
CA ALA A 56 14.92 2.28 1.67
C ALA A 56 15.47 0.88 1.33
N GLU A 57 15.62 0.04 2.36
CA GLU A 57 15.61 -1.40 2.18
C GLU A 57 14.15 -1.86 2.06
N VAL A 58 13.81 -2.51 0.94
CA VAL A 58 12.42 -2.87 0.62
C VAL A 58 12.25 -4.37 0.50
N LEU A 59 11.20 -4.89 1.14
CA LEU A 59 10.64 -6.21 0.92
C LEU A 59 9.21 -6.05 0.41
N GLY A 60 9.00 -6.40 -0.87
CA GLY A 60 7.66 -6.50 -1.45
C GLY A 60 7.06 -7.87 -1.22
N VAL A 61 5.82 -7.92 -0.75
CA VAL A 61 5.04 -9.13 -0.52
C VAL A 61 3.84 -9.15 -1.43
N GLU A 62 3.66 -10.22 -2.19
CA GLU A 62 2.55 -10.35 -3.14
C GLU A 62 2.08 -11.81 -3.22
N ILE A 63 0.76 -12.03 -3.24
CA ILE A 63 0.18 -13.37 -3.23
C ILE A 63 0.33 -14.07 -4.59
N SER A 64 0.41 -13.31 -5.68
CA SER A 64 0.57 -13.80 -7.04
C SER A 64 2.03 -14.16 -7.35
N PRO A 65 2.37 -15.46 -7.55
CA PRO A 65 3.73 -15.85 -7.92
C PRO A 65 4.18 -15.26 -9.25
N THR A 66 3.23 -15.06 -10.19
CA THR A 66 3.49 -14.44 -11.48
C THR A 66 3.89 -12.97 -11.32
N ALA A 67 3.22 -12.21 -10.44
CA ALA A 67 3.55 -10.81 -10.21
C ALA A 67 4.92 -10.68 -9.52
N VAL A 68 5.21 -11.53 -8.54
CA VAL A 68 6.54 -11.60 -7.90
C VAL A 68 7.65 -11.94 -8.90
N ALA A 69 7.42 -12.88 -9.83
CA ALA A 69 8.39 -13.20 -10.87
C ALA A 69 8.67 -11.99 -11.78
N ASN A 70 7.62 -11.27 -12.19
CA ASN A 70 7.75 -10.03 -12.97
C ASN A 70 8.49 -8.95 -12.18
N ALA A 71 8.16 -8.76 -10.90
CA ALA A 71 8.80 -7.79 -10.03
C ALA A 71 10.30 -8.06 -9.87
N LYS A 72 10.69 -9.31 -9.64
CA LYS A 72 12.10 -9.73 -9.57
C LYS A 72 12.84 -9.49 -10.88
N ALA A 73 12.20 -9.74 -12.02
CA ALA A 73 12.80 -9.51 -13.33
C ALA A 73 12.99 -8.02 -13.63
N ARG A 74 12.03 -7.17 -13.25
CA ARG A 74 12.05 -5.72 -13.48
C ARG A 74 12.95 -4.97 -12.50
N TYR A 75 12.96 -5.40 -11.24
CA TYR A 75 13.59 -4.69 -10.12
C TYR A 75 14.51 -5.62 -9.32
N PRO A 76 15.62 -6.11 -9.91
CA PRO A 76 16.47 -7.13 -9.29
C PRO A 76 17.20 -6.67 -8.01
N LEU A 77 17.19 -5.37 -7.72
CA LEU A 77 17.76 -4.79 -6.49
C LEU A 77 16.76 -4.75 -5.32
N CYS A 78 15.47 -4.95 -5.58
CA CYS A 78 14.45 -5.11 -4.54
C CYS A 78 14.32 -6.59 -4.15
N LYS A 79 13.92 -6.84 -2.89
CA LYS A 79 13.57 -8.19 -2.43
C LYS A 79 12.06 -8.40 -2.58
N PHE A 80 11.66 -9.58 -3.06
CA PHE A 80 10.25 -9.93 -3.21
C PHE A 80 9.95 -11.36 -2.74
N GLU A 81 8.82 -11.53 -2.06
CA GLU A 81 8.36 -12.81 -1.54
C GLU A 81 6.90 -13.10 -1.93
N VAL A 82 6.64 -14.37 -2.25
CA VAL A 82 5.29 -14.87 -2.45
C VAL A 82 4.69 -15.23 -1.09
N ALA A 83 3.76 -14.41 -0.61
CA ALA A 83 3.02 -14.67 0.63
C ALA A 83 1.70 -13.89 0.65
N SER A 84 0.77 -14.28 1.51
CA SER A 84 -0.40 -13.45 1.79
C SER A 84 0.02 -12.21 2.59
N ALA A 85 -0.55 -11.06 2.25
CA ALA A 85 -0.38 -9.85 3.06
C ALA A 85 -0.86 -10.03 4.51
N THR A 86 -1.76 -10.98 4.78
CA THR A 86 -2.25 -11.30 6.14
C THR A 86 -1.23 -12.06 6.99
N GLU A 87 -0.16 -12.59 6.40
CA GLU A 87 0.87 -13.35 7.12
C GLU A 87 2.01 -12.46 7.65
N VAL A 88 1.71 -11.22 8.03
CA VAL A 88 2.74 -10.22 8.40
C VAL A 88 3.71 -10.66 9.50
N ALA A 89 3.30 -11.58 10.36
CA ALA A 89 4.16 -12.14 11.41
C ALA A 89 5.44 -12.80 10.85
N ARG A 90 5.43 -13.29 9.60
CA ARG A 90 6.61 -13.84 8.92
C ARG A 90 7.72 -12.83 8.71
N PHE A 91 7.38 -11.54 8.69
CA PHE A 91 8.29 -10.44 8.38
C PHE A 91 8.70 -9.64 9.61
N ALA A 92 8.42 -10.13 10.83
CA ALA A 92 8.76 -9.48 12.08
C ALA A 92 10.26 -9.19 12.23
N ASP A 93 11.12 -10.11 11.78
CA ASP A 93 12.58 -9.98 11.90
C ASP A 93 13.15 -8.84 11.05
N MET A 94 12.43 -8.42 10.00
CA MET A 94 12.80 -7.24 9.20
C MET A 94 12.75 -5.95 10.03
N ARG A 95 11.90 -5.90 11.06
CA ARG A 95 11.65 -4.69 11.88
C ARG A 95 11.37 -3.47 11.01
N PRO A 96 10.31 -3.52 10.17
CA PRO A 96 9.98 -2.42 9.26
C PRO A 96 9.74 -1.13 10.06
N THR A 97 10.29 -0.02 9.56
CA THR A 97 9.97 1.33 10.07
C THR A 97 8.87 1.98 9.26
N ALA A 98 8.59 1.47 8.05
CA ALA A 98 7.44 1.80 7.23
C ALA A 98 6.74 0.53 6.72
N ILE A 99 5.41 0.58 6.66
CA ILE A 99 4.55 -0.42 6.04
C ILE A 99 3.73 0.30 4.99
N CYS A 100 3.74 -0.20 3.76
CA CYS A 100 2.99 0.39 2.65
C CYS A 100 1.89 -0.57 2.21
N MET A 101 0.69 -0.04 2.03
CA MET A 101 -0.48 -0.75 1.49
C MET A 101 -1.08 0.09 0.36
N SER A 102 -0.65 -0.16 -0.87
CA SER A 102 -1.12 0.62 -2.03
C SER A 102 -2.15 -0.14 -2.83
N GLY A 103 -3.43 0.27 -2.74
CA GLY A 103 -4.53 -0.34 -3.50
C GLY A 103 -4.91 -1.77 -3.06
N LEU A 104 -4.18 -2.36 -2.11
CA LEU A 104 -4.39 -3.74 -1.64
C LEU A 104 -5.77 -3.97 -1.03
N THR A 105 -6.32 -2.97 -0.33
CA THR A 105 -7.49 -3.13 0.56
C THR A 105 -8.73 -3.67 -0.16
N TRP A 106 -8.97 -3.28 -1.41
CA TRP A 106 -10.10 -3.78 -2.19
C TRP A 106 -10.05 -5.31 -2.40
N CYS A 107 -8.86 -5.91 -2.39
CA CYS A 107 -8.69 -7.35 -2.53
C CYS A 107 -8.88 -8.13 -1.22
N ILE A 108 -8.96 -7.46 -0.07
CA ILE A 108 -8.91 -8.08 1.26
C ILE A 108 -9.94 -7.52 2.25
N LEU A 109 -11.07 -6.98 1.77
CA LEU A 109 -12.08 -6.30 2.62
C LEU A 109 -12.49 -7.14 3.85
N ASP A 110 -12.79 -8.43 3.65
CA ASP A 110 -13.20 -9.34 4.73
C ASP A 110 -12.12 -9.56 5.80
N GLY A 111 -10.83 -9.43 5.44
CA GLY A 111 -9.68 -9.64 6.33
C GLY A 111 -8.93 -8.35 6.70
N PHE A 112 -9.48 -7.19 6.33
CA PHE A 112 -8.77 -5.92 6.44
C PHE A 112 -8.57 -5.52 7.90
N ARG A 113 -9.58 -5.70 8.76
CA ARG A 113 -9.47 -5.37 10.19
C ARG A 113 -8.47 -6.28 10.89
N GLU A 114 -8.48 -7.56 10.57
CA GLU A 114 -7.56 -8.56 11.11
C GLU A 114 -6.12 -8.27 10.70
N LEU A 115 -5.91 -7.84 9.45
CA LEU A 115 -4.61 -7.38 8.98
C LEU A 115 -4.13 -6.15 9.76
N LEU A 116 -4.96 -5.12 9.90
CA LEU A 116 -4.61 -3.91 10.68
C LEU A 116 -4.26 -4.25 12.13
N ALA A 117 -5.06 -5.11 12.78
CA ALA A 117 -4.78 -5.58 14.14
C ALA A 117 -3.47 -6.38 14.23
N SER A 118 -3.16 -7.19 13.20
CA SER A 118 -1.89 -7.91 13.15
C SER A 118 -0.71 -6.97 12.90
N ILE A 119 -0.89 -5.90 12.13
CA ILE A 119 0.14 -4.87 11.93
C ILE A 119 0.43 -4.14 13.25
N GLU A 120 -0.62 -3.66 13.93
CA GLU A 120 -0.56 -3.02 15.26
C GLU A 120 0.23 -3.86 16.25
N LYS A 121 -0.17 -5.13 16.40
CA LYS A 121 0.47 -6.04 17.34
C LYS A 121 1.95 -6.33 17.03
N ARG A 122 2.34 -6.34 15.76
CA ARG A 122 3.66 -6.85 15.33
C ARG A 122 4.69 -5.77 15.05
N PHE A 123 4.26 -4.57 14.71
CA PHE A 123 5.16 -3.49 14.29
C PHE A 123 4.89 -2.17 15.01
N PRO A 124 4.83 -2.17 16.36
CA PRO A 124 4.57 -0.95 17.11
C PRO A 124 5.63 0.12 16.81
N GLY A 125 5.18 1.34 16.55
CA GLY A 125 6.00 2.51 16.22
C GLY A 125 6.31 2.72 14.74
N ALA A 126 6.02 1.73 13.87
CA ALA A 126 6.15 1.89 12.42
C ALA A 126 5.14 2.93 11.89
N LEU A 127 5.44 3.51 10.72
CA LEU A 127 4.45 4.27 9.96
C LEU A 127 3.75 3.35 8.96
N LEU A 128 2.42 3.35 8.98
CA LEU A 128 1.58 2.79 7.94
C LEU A 128 1.22 3.88 6.92
N PHE A 129 1.56 3.64 5.66
CA PHE A 129 1.12 4.40 4.51
C PHE A 129 0.08 3.59 3.75
N HIS A 130 -1.18 3.98 3.83
CA HIS A 130 -2.28 3.30 3.16
C HIS A 130 -2.82 4.20 2.04
N THR A 131 -2.76 3.71 0.80
CA THR A 131 -3.39 4.40 -0.33
C THR A 131 -4.56 3.61 -0.89
N LEU A 132 -5.61 4.34 -1.23
CA LEU A 132 -6.82 3.76 -1.80
C LEU A 132 -7.50 4.74 -2.75
N THR A 133 -8.04 4.20 -3.84
CA THR A 133 -8.90 4.96 -4.74
C THR A 133 -10.35 4.83 -4.29
N PHE A 134 -11.02 5.96 -4.12
CA PHE A 134 -12.46 6.07 -3.96
C PHE A 134 -13.08 6.61 -5.26
N TYR A 135 -14.25 6.09 -5.60
CA TYR A 135 -14.97 6.49 -6.81
C TYR A 135 -16.04 7.53 -6.48
N GLY A 136 -16.37 8.35 -7.47
CA GLY A 136 -17.43 9.35 -7.32
C GLY A 136 -18.81 8.77 -6.98
N PRO A 137 -19.77 9.61 -6.57
CA PRO A 137 -21.10 9.17 -6.17
C PRO A 137 -21.78 8.25 -7.20
N GLY A 138 -22.21 7.08 -6.77
CA GLY A 138 -22.88 6.08 -7.62
C GLY A 138 -21.97 5.28 -8.57
N MET A 139 -20.65 5.52 -8.54
CA MET A 139 -19.70 4.81 -9.41
C MET A 139 -19.11 3.56 -8.76
N GLN A 140 -18.93 3.55 -7.43
CA GLN A 140 -18.43 2.38 -6.72
C GLN A 140 -19.47 1.25 -6.76
N LYS A 141 -19.07 0.10 -7.29
CA LYS A 141 -19.95 -1.09 -7.43
C LYS A 141 -19.61 -2.23 -6.46
N TYR A 142 -18.49 -2.12 -5.76
CA TYR A 142 -17.94 -3.18 -4.92
C TYR A 142 -17.49 -2.62 -3.57
N GLY A 143 -17.65 -3.38 -2.50
CA GLY A 143 -17.25 -2.98 -1.15
C GLY A 143 -18.08 -1.85 -0.54
N THR A 144 -19.27 -1.56 -1.08
CA THR A 144 -20.15 -0.47 -0.61
C THR A 144 -20.72 -0.73 0.79
N GLU A 145 -20.72 -1.98 1.22
CA GLU A 145 -21.09 -2.44 2.57
C GLU A 145 -19.98 -2.19 3.60
N TYR A 146 -18.75 -1.88 3.15
CA TYR A 146 -17.60 -1.60 4.02
C TYR A 146 -17.38 -0.10 4.19
N PHE A 147 -17.11 0.60 3.08
CA PHE A 147 -16.89 2.04 3.01
C PHE A 147 -16.91 2.51 1.55
N THR A 148 -17.30 3.75 1.36
CA THR A 148 -17.38 4.44 0.06
C THR A 148 -16.66 5.78 0.05
N SER A 149 -16.15 6.20 1.22
CA SER A 149 -15.41 7.44 1.38
C SER A 149 -14.24 7.28 2.36
N LEU A 150 -13.31 8.24 2.33
CA LEU A 150 -12.23 8.31 3.30
C LEU A 150 -12.77 8.36 4.74
N ASP A 151 -13.78 9.17 5.00
CA ASP A 151 -14.34 9.35 6.34
C ASP A 151 -14.92 8.04 6.92
N GLU A 152 -15.50 7.19 6.07
CA GLU A 152 -15.98 5.85 6.46
C GLU A 152 -14.84 4.84 6.66
N LEU A 153 -13.71 5.04 5.97
CA LEU A 153 -12.52 4.21 6.09
C LEU A 153 -11.71 4.54 7.36
N LEU A 154 -11.59 5.81 7.76
CA LEU A 154 -10.75 6.24 8.90
C LEU A 154 -11.00 5.45 10.20
N PRO A 155 -12.25 5.12 10.60
CA PRO A 155 -12.52 4.32 11.80
C PRO A 155 -11.89 2.91 11.80
N TYR A 156 -11.49 2.36 10.64
CA TYR A 156 -10.84 1.05 10.57
C TYR A 156 -9.43 1.07 11.15
N PHE A 157 -8.75 2.23 11.17
CA PHE A 157 -7.38 2.34 11.65
C PHE A 157 -7.27 2.38 13.18
N SER A 158 -8.36 2.52 13.94
CA SER A 158 -8.30 2.48 15.41
C SER A 158 -7.77 1.12 15.91
N PRO A 159 -6.82 1.07 16.86
CA PRO A 159 -6.35 2.16 17.73
C PRO A 159 -5.11 2.94 17.24
N MET A 160 -4.65 2.71 16.01
CA MET A 160 -3.50 3.46 15.44
C MET A 160 -3.77 4.96 15.48
N THR A 161 -2.69 5.74 15.64
CA THR A 161 -2.80 7.21 15.63
C THR A 161 -2.67 7.71 14.19
N ILE A 162 -3.75 8.21 13.62
CA ILE A 162 -3.70 8.89 12.31
C ILE A 162 -2.95 10.21 12.48
N GLU A 163 -1.82 10.37 11.78
CA GLU A 163 -1.02 11.60 11.79
C GLU A 163 -1.54 12.57 10.74
N GLU A 164 -1.76 12.09 9.51
CA GLU A 164 -2.20 12.91 8.38
C GLU A 164 -3.04 12.10 7.40
N THR A 165 -3.87 12.83 6.66
CA THR A 165 -4.64 12.31 5.54
C THR A 165 -4.52 13.24 4.34
N PHE A 166 -4.37 12.69 3.14
CA PHE A 166 -4.31 13.45 1.89
C PHE A 166 -5.36 12.95 0.92
N VAL A 167 -5.93 13.87 0.14
CA VAL A 167 -6.89 13.57 -0.92
C VAL A 167 -6.41 14.21 -2.21
N HIS A 168 -6.18 13.38 -3.23
CA HIS A 168 -5.82 13.81 -4.57
C HIS A 168 -6.94 13.46 -5.55
N ARG A 169 -7.60 14.48 -6.10
CA ARG A 169 -8.67 14.28 -7.10
C ARG A 169 -8.04 13.97 -8.46
N VAL A 170 -8.30 12.78 -8.99
CA VAL A 170 -7.66 12.26 -10.21
C VAL A 170 -8.30 12.88 -11.44
N TYR A 171 -9.63 12.97 -11.47
CA TYR A 171 -10.39 13.65 -12.51
C TYR A 171 -11.34 14.67 -11.85
N PRO A 172 -11.28 15.97 -12.21
CA PRO A 172 -12.13 16.99 -11.61
C PRO A 172 -13.63 16.75 -11.80
N THR A 173 -14.00 15.91 -12.78
CA THR A 173 -15.36 15.83 -13.33
C THR A 173 -16.17 14.63 -12.84
N ASP A 174 -15.55 13.55 -12.38
CA ASP A 174 -16.27 12.34 -11.95
C ASP A 174 -16.36 12.20 -10.42
N GLY A 175 -15.56 12.98 -9.67
CA GLY A 175 -15.55 12.97 -8.21
C GLY A 175 -14.64 11.89 -7.60
N SER A 176 -13.97 11.07 -8.40
CA SER A 176 -13.04 10.03 -7.93
C SER A 176 -11.76 10.65 -7.35
N CYS A 177 -11.21 10.02 -6.32
CA CYS A 177 -10.00 10.49 -5.65
C CYS A 177 -9.11 9.34 -5.19
N ASN A 178 -7.81 9.61 -5.17
CA ASN A 178 -6.83 8.79 -4.48
C ASN A 178 -6.59 9.40 -3.10
N THR A 179 -6.59 8.57 -2.07
CA THR A 179 -6.34 8.99 -0.70
C THR A 179 -5.06 8.38 -0.18
N LEU A 180 -4.41 9.08 0.76
CA LEU A 180 -3.32 8.55 1.57
C LEU A 180 -3.68 8.75 3.03
N VAL A 181 -3.65 7.68 3.82
CA VAL A 181 -3.67 7.72 5.28
C VAL A 181 -2.26 7.43 5.77
N VAL A 182 -1.73 8.33 6.60
CA VAL A 182 -0.48 8.13 7.34
C VAL A 182 -0.84 7.89 8.80
N ALA A 183 -0.60 6.67 9.28
CA ALA A 183 -0.92 6.28 10.65
C ALA A 183 0.33 5.75 11.36
N ARG A 184 0.50 6.15 12.62
CA ARG A 184 1.46 5.55 13.54
C ARG A 184 0.84 4.27 14.10
N VAL A 185 1.51 3.15 13.81
CA VAL A 185 1.17 1.81 14.30
C VAL A 185 1.46 1.70 15.79
#